data_AF-A0A535QTG3-F1
#
_entry.id   AF-A0A535QTG3-F1
#
_cell.length_a   1.000
_cell.length_b   1.000
_cell.length_c   1.000
_cell.angle_alpha   90.00
_cell.angle_beta   90.00
_cell.angle_gamma   90.00
#
_symmetry.space_group_name_H-M   'P 1'
#
loop_
_entity.id
_entity.type
_entity.pdbx_description
1 polymer ?
#
loop_
_entity_poly.entity_id
_entity_poly.type
_entity_poly.pdbx_seq_one_letter_code
_entity_poly.pdbx_strand_id
1 'polypeptide(L)'
;MTTEPPMVIEDREELIFILSEAAALEHMIMCEYLFAAFSLKRDVSEGVTAAQLGAITRWERIVSFVATQEMLHLALVSNLLTALGSHPYLSHPNFPQRSKYYPPGVQLALLPFGEHALQHFLYLERPEGMDLEDAPEFAVLAIPKPSLTLDDDQIVPQTQDFATIGHLYRGIEQGLRHLVEKYGERGVFIGPPRAQATQEYFGWPELIAVTDLASACQAIETIIEEGEGARGDWRAAHFGRFLQIMQEYRDLQQQDPGFEPARPAVAAYVRQPGDT
;
A
#
# COMPACT_ATOMS: atom_id res chain seq x y z
N MET A 1 14.15 19.66 0.35
CA MET A 1 13.56 18.68 -0.58
C MET A 1 14.63 17.65 -0.87
N THR A 2 14.52 16.49 -0.22
CA THR A 2 15.26 15.30 -0.63
C THR A 2 14.79 14.92 -2.03
N THR A 3 15.72 14.81 -2.97
CA THR A 3 15.42 14.35 -4.34
C THR A 3 15.06 12.87 -4.29
N GLU A 4 13.93 12.49 -4.88
CA GLU A 4 13.54 11.09 -5.03
C GLU A 4 14.64 10.31 -5.78
N PRO A 5 15.02 9.11 -5.33
CA PRO A 5 15.97 8.29 -6.07
C PRO A 5 15.38 7.91 -7.45
N PRO A 6 16.16 7.92 -8.54
CA PRO A 6 15.65 7.51 -9.83
C PRO A 6 15.31 6.01 -9.81
N MET A 7 14.15 5.64 -10.34
CA MET A 7 13.80 4.26 -10.65
C MET A 7 14.15 3.96 -12.10
N VAL A 8 14.90 2.87 -12.33
CA VAL A 8 15.33 2.45 -13.67
C VAL A 8 14.67 1.13 -14.02
N ILE A 9 13.94 1.09 -15.14
CA ILE A 9 13.25 -0.08 -15.69
C ILE A 9 13.59 -0.16 -17.18
N GLU A 10 14.56 -1.00 -17.53
CA GLU A 10 15.13 -1.15 -18.87
C GLU A 10 14.51 -2.28 -19.66
N ASP A 11 13.94 -3.28 -18.98
CA ASP A 11 13.29 -4.42 -19.60
C ASP A 11 12.01 -4.90 -18.89
N ARG A 12 11.35 -5.88 -19.52
CA ARG A 12 10.09 -6.45 -19.03
C ARG A 12 10.26 -7.20 -17.73
N GLU A 13 11.38 -7.89 -17.53
CA GLU A 13 11.59 -8.71 -16.34
C GLU A 13 11.69 -7.81 -15.11
N GLU A 14 12.40 -6.69 -15.22
CA GLU A 14 12.44 -5.64 -14.21
C GLU A 14 11.05 -5.05 -13.93
N LEU A 15 10.28 -4.75 -14.98
CA LEU A 15 8.91 -4.23 -14.82
C LEU A 15 7.99 -5.24 -14.11
N ILE A 16 8.07 -6.53 -14.46
CA ILE A 16 7.29 -7.59 -13.81
C ILE A 16 7.72 -7.74 -12.35
N PHE A 17 9.02 -7.67 -12.06
CA PHE A 17 9.55 -7.75 -10.72
C PHE A 17 9.01 -6.61 -9.83
N ILE A 18 9.14 -5.36 -10.27
CA ILE A 18 8.68 -4.21 -9.49
C ILE A 18 7.15 -4.19 -9.31
N LEU A 19 6.38 -4.63 -10.32
CA LEU A 19 4.94 -4.81 -10.19
C LEU A 19 4.57 -5.94 -9.22
N SER A 20 5.39 -6.98 -9.09
CA SER A 20 5.18 -8.05 -8.11
C SER A 20 5.44 -7.55 -6.69
N GLU A 21 6.46 -6.71 -6.50
CA GLU A 21 6.72 -6.03 -5.22
C GLU A 21 5.58 -5.06 -4.86
N ALA A 22 5.06 -4.32 -5.84
CA ALA A 22 3.88 -3.47 -5.67
C ALA A 22 2.65 -4.29 -5.27
N ALA A 23 2.36 -5.40 -5.96
CA ALA A 23 1.25 -6.29 -5.60
C ALA A 23 1.37 -6.84 -4.17
N ALA A 24 2.57 -7.24 -3.76
CA ALA A 24 2.82 -7.68 -2.39
C ALA A 24 2.61 -6.55 -1.38
N LEU A 25 2.96 -5.30 -1.74
CA LEU A 25 2.76 -4.13 -0.90
C LEU A 25 1.27 -3.86 -0.68
N GLU A 26 0.47 -3.76 -1.76
CA GLU A 26 -0.99 -3.56 -1.67
C GLU A 26 -1.65 -4.64 -0.81
N HIS A 27 -1.26 -5.90 -0.99
CA HIS A 27 -1.80 -7.01 -0.22
C HIS A 27 -1.47 -6.87 1.28
N MET A 28 -0.24 -6.49 1.62
CA MET A 28 0.13 -6.36 3.03
C MET A 28 -0.54 -5.16 3.70
N ILE A 29 -0.63 -4.02 3.01
CA ILE A 29 -1.31 -2.82 3.51
C ILE A 29 -2.79 -3.13 3.76
N MET A 30 -3.46 -3.82 2.82
CA MET A 30 -4.82 -4.34 3.02
C MET A 30 -4.93 -5.16 4.32
N CYS A 31 -3.98 -6.08 4.56
CA CYS A 31 -4.00 -6.93 5.76
C CYS A 31 -3.87 -6.12 7.06
N GLU A 32 -3.04 -5.08 7.07
CA GLU A 32 -2.88 -4.19 8.24
C GLU A 32 -4.16 -3.45 8.57
N TYR A 33 -4.80 -2.87 7.54
CA TYR A 33 -6.03 -2.13 7.70
C TYR A 33 -7.15 -3.04 8.21
N LEU A 34 -7.28 -4.26 7.66
CA LEU A 34 -8.25 -5.24 8.14
C LEU A 34 -7.97 -5.67 9.59
N PHE A 35 -6.70 -5.91 9.95
CA PHE A 35 -6.35 -6.30 11.31
C PHE A 35 -6.70 -5.21 12.32
N ALA A 36 -6.35 -3.96 12.03
CA ALA A 36 -6.72 -2.82 12.88
C ALA A 36 -8.23 -2.67 12.96
N ALA A 37 -8.96 -2.70 11.84
CA ALA A 37 -10.42 -2.59 11.83
C ALA A 37 -11.09 -3.68 12.69
N PHE A 38 -10.64 -4.93 12.59
CA PHE A 38 -11.21 -6.04 13.36
C PHE A 38 -10.82 -6.06 14.84
N SER A 39 -9.82 -5.27 15.24
CA SER A 39 -9.47 -5.09 16.65
C SER A 39 -10.42 -4.15 17.40
N LEU A 40 -11.20 -3.32 16.70
CA LEU A 40 -12.09 -2.33 17.31
C LEU A 40 -13.20 -2.96 18.18
N LYS A 41 -13.54 -2.29 19.28
CA LYS A 41 -14.69 -2.62 20.14
C LYS A 41 -16.00 -2.39 19.37
N ARG A 42 -17.02 -3.19 19.69
CA ARG A 42 -18.31 -3.21 18.98
C ARG A 42 -19.53 -3.00 19.88
N ASP A 43 -19.35 -3.07 21.20
CA ASP A 43 -20.44 -2.87 22.15
C ASP A 43 -20.03 -1.98 23.33
N VAL A 44 -20.99 -1.26 23.92
CA VAL A 44 -20.78 -0.43 25.12
C VAL A 44 -20.38 -1.28 26.33
N SER A 45 -20.75 -2.57 26.35
CA SER A 45 -20.31 -3.53 27.37
C SER A 45 -18.79 -3.75 27.37
N GLU A 46 -18.10 -3.36 26.29
CA GLU A 46 -16.64 -3.42 26.17
C GLU A 46 -15.93 -2.20 26.81
N GLY A 47 -16.66 -1.42 27.62
CA GLY A 47 -16.11 -0.33 28.42
C GLY A 47 -15.91 0.98 27.65
N VAL A 48 -16.78 1.25 26.66
CA VAL A 48 -16.84 2.53 25.94
C VAL A 48 -18.23 3.13 26.07
N THR A 49 -18.32 4.46 26.06
CA THR A 49 -19.61 5.16 26.03
C THR A 49 -20.31 4.99 24.67
N ALA A 50 -21.62 5.23 24.62
CA ALA A 50 -22.36 5.18 23.35
C ALA A 50 -21.84 6.20 22.32
N ALA A 51 -21.36 7.35 22.77
CA ALA A 51 -20.76 8.37 21.89
C ALA A 51 -19.41 7.89 21.31
N GLN A 52 -18.54 7.34 22.15
CA GLN A 52 -17.28 6.73 21.72
C GLN A 52 -17.52 5.55 20.77
N LEU A 53 -18.48 4.66 21.06
CA LEU A 53 -18.84 3.57 20.17
C LEU A 53 -19.33 4.07 18.81
N GLY A 54 -20.08 5.18 18.80
CA GLY A 54 -20.50 5.84 17.56
C GLY A 54 -19.31 6.32 16.71
N ALA A 55 -18.24 6.82 17.34
CA ALA A 55 -17.00 7.18 16.65
C ALA A 55 -16.25 5.94 16.14
N ILE A 56 -16.05 4.94 17.00
CA ILE A 56 -15.41 3.66 16.65
C ILE A 56 -16.10 3.00 15.46
N THR A 57 -17.42 2.96 15.43
CA THR A 57 -18.20 2.38 14.32
C THR A 57 -17.97 3.13 13.01
N ARG A 58 -17.81 4.46 13.05
CA ARG A 58 -17.48 5.25 11.84
C ARG A 58 -16.05 4.97 11.39
N TRP A 59 -15.10 4.89 12.31
CA TRP A 59 -13.71 4.57 11.99
C TRP A 59 -13.58 3.17 11.39
N GLU A 60 -14.23 2.15 11.95
CA GLU A 60 -14.25 0.78 11.39
C GLU A 60 -14.72 0.79 9.94
N ARG A 61 -15.80 1.53 9.63
CA ARG A 61 -16.32 1.66 8.26
C ARG A 61 -15.32 2.32 7.31
N ILE A 62 -14.65 3.38 7.75
CA ILE A 62 -13.66 4.09 6.93
C ILE A 62 -12.44 3.21 6.68
N VAL A 63 -11.87 2.61 7.73
CA VAL A 63 -10.69 1.71 7.59
C VAL A 63 -11.03 0.50 6.72
N SER A 64 -12.22 -0.11 6.90
CA SER A 64 -12.65 -1.23 6.07
C SER A 64 -12.90 -0.83 4.61
N PHE A 65 -13.37 0.40 4.38
CA PHE A 65 -13.54 0.94 3.03
C PHE A 65 -12.18 1.12 2.35
N VAL A 66 -11.21 1.73 3.03
CA VAL A 66 -9.83 1.88 2.51
C VAL A 66 -9.21 0.50 2.24
N ALA A 67 -9.36 -0.46 3.15
CA ALA A 67 -8.91 -1.84 2.91
C ALA A 67 -9.56 -2.50 1.67
N THR A 68 -10.78 -2.10 1.32
CA THR A 68 -11.45 -2.55 0.09
C THR A 68 -10.86 -1.88 -1.16
N GLN A 69 -10.41 -0.62 -1.05
CA GLN A 69 -9.67 0.05 -2.13
C GLN A 69 -8.31 -0.61 -2.35
N GLU A 70 -7.62 -1.07 -1.30
CA GLU A 70 -6.38 -1.85 -1.48
C GLU A 70 -6.61 -3.20 -2.21
N MET A 71 -7.79 -3.80 -2.07
CA MET A 71 -8.17 -4.98 -2.88
C MET A 71 -8.34 -4.61 -4.36
N LEU A 72 -8.91 -3.44 -4.64
CA LEU A 72 -9.02 -2.89 -5.98
C LEU A 72 -7.63 -2.59 -6.55
N HIS A 73 -6.72 -1.99 -5.78
CA HIS A 73 -5.34 -1.74 -6.18
C HIS A 73 -4.62 -3.03 -6.54
N LEU A 74 -4.70 -4.06 -5.68
CA LEU A 74 -4.13 -5.38 -5.97
C LEU A 74 -4.71 -5.99 -7.26
N ALA A 75 -5.99 -5.79 -7.54
CA ALA A 75 -6.62 -6.23 -8.79
C ALA A 75 -6.11 -5.44 -10.01
N LEU A 76 -5.91 -4.12 -9.89
CA LEU A 76 -5.32 -3.28 -10.93
C LEU A 76 -3.86 -3.64 -11.21
N VAL A 77 -3.04 -3.89 -10.18
CA VAL A 77 -1.67 -4.38 -10.34
C VAL A 77 -1.65 -5.76 -11.00
N SER A 78 -2.59 -6.63 -10.64
CA SER A 78 -2.76 -7.93 -11.31
C SER A 78 -3.13 -7.77 -12.80
N ASN A 79 -3.93 -6.78 -13.15
CA ASN A 79 -4.23 -6.44 -14.55
C ASN A 79 -2.98 -5.93 -15.28
N LEU A 80 -2.18 -5.05 -14.66
CA LEU A 80 -0.89 -4.60 -15.20
C LEU A 80 0.04 -5.80 -15.47
N LEU A 81 0.24 -6.69 -14.49
CA LEU A 81 1.06 -7.91 -14.63
C LEU A 81 0.58 -8.81 -15.78
N THR A 82 -0.72 -9.09 -15.81
CA THR A 82 -1.29 -9.98 -16.83
C THR A 82 -1.27 -9.38 -18.22
N ALA A 83 -1.40 -8.06 -18.35
CA ALA A 83 -1.28 -7.35 -19.63
C ALA A 83 0.13 -7.45 -20.21
N LEU A 84 1.16 -7.55 -19.36
CA LEU A 84 2.56 -7.80 -19.76
C LEU A 84 2.86 -9.27 -20.09
N GLY A 85 1.86 -10.16 -19.99
CA GLY A 85 2.02 -11.59 -20.19
C GLY A 85 2.49 -12.37 -18.96
N SER A 86 2.54 -11.72 -17.78
CA SER A 86 2.81 -12.39 -16.50
C SER A 86 1.52 -12.98 -15.91
N HIS A 87 1.63 -13.62 -14.75
CA HIS A 87 0.49 -14.03 -13.93
C HIS A 87 0.24 -13.03 -12.79
N PRO A 88 -0.97 -12.97 -12.22
CA PRO A 88 -1.20 -12.22 -10.98
C PRO A 88 -0.24 -12.66 -9.87
N TYR A 89 0.20 -11.72 -9.03
CA TYR A 89 1.05 -12.00 -7.88
C TYR A 89 0.27 -11.77 -6.59
N LEU A 90 -0.18 -12.85 -5.96
CA LEU A 90 -0.98 -12.80 -4.71
C LEU A 90 -0.18 -13.21 -3.47
N SER A 91 1.08 -13.58 -3.65
CA SER A 91 1.97 -13.90 -2.53
C SER A 91 2.40 -12.62 -1.83
N HIS A 92 2.74 -12.72 -0.55
CA HIS A 92 3.40 -11.64 0.18
C HIS A 92 4.35 -12.24 1.24
N PRO A 93 5.37 -11.49 1.68
CA PRO A 93 6.21 -11.88 2.81
C PRO A 93 5.41 -12.07 4.11
N ASN A 94 6.01 -12.77 5.08
CA ASN A 94 5.40 -12.97 6.39
C ASN A 94 5.47 -11.70 7.26
N PHE A 95 4.45 -11.44 8.07
CA PHE A 95 4.44 -10.34 9.05
C PHE A 95 5.17 -10.70 10.36
N PRO A 96 5.85 -9.75 11.02
CA PRO A 96 6.17 -8.40 10.53
C PRO A 96 7.31 -8.46 9.49
N GLN A 97 7.21 -7.62 8.46
CA GLN A 97 8.19 -7.59 7.39
C GLN A 97 9.26 -6.52 7.66
N ARG A 98 10.48 -6.98 7.95
CA ARG A 98 11.63 -6.14 8.27
C ARG A 98 12.45 -5.85 7.02
N SER A 99 12.19 -4.73 6.33
CA SER A 99 13.02 -3.99 5.33
C SER A 99 13.92 -4.73 4.31
N LYS A 100 13.84 -6.05 4.13
CA LYS A 100 14.71 -6.76 3.17
C LYS A 100 14.26 -6.59 1.72
N TYR A 101 12.97 -6.33 1.50
CA TYR A 101 12.34 -6.32 0.17
C TYR A 101 11.84 -4.93 -0.25
N TYR A 102 11.65 -4.02 0.72
CA TYR A 102 11.19 -2.65 0.49
C TYR A 102 12.26 -1.62 0.87
N PRO A 103 12.15 -0.37 0.40
CA PRO A 103 13.01 0.72 0.87
C PRO A 103 12.97 0.81 2.40
N PRO A 104 14.05 1.26 3.08
CA PRO A 104 14.16 1.29 4.54
C PRO A 104 13.01 1.98 5.29
N GLY A 105 12.24 2.82 4.60
CA GLY A 105 11.07 3.50 5.15
C GLY A 105 9.80 2.66 5.21
N VAL A 106 9.62 1.61 4.40
CA VAL A 106 8.36 0.84 4.36
C VAL A 106 8.51 -0.44 5.17
N GLN A 107 7.90 -0.43 6.35
CA GLN A 107 7.89 -1.54 7.28
C GLN A 107 6.45 -1.91 7.59
N LEU A 108 6.13 -3.20 7.58
CA LEU A 108 4.74 -3.64 7.63
C LEU A 108 4.54 -4.59 8.80
N ALA A 109 3.60 -4.25 9.69
CA ALA A 109 3.26 -4.99 10.89
C ALA A 109 1.76 -4.90 11.20
N LEU A 110 1.19 -6.02 11.63
CA LEU A 110 -0.21 -6.10 12.03
C LEU A 110 -0.37 -5.51 13.45
N LEU A 111 -0.77 -4.25 13.55
CA LEU A 111 -1.03 -3.56 14.82
C LEU A 111 -2.53 -3.40 15.09
N PRO A 112 -2.99 -3.58 16.35
CA PRO A 112 -4.35 -3.23 16.70
C PRO A 112 -4.58 -1.73 16.51
N PHE A 113 -5.84 -1.33 16.31
CA PHE A 113 -6.20 0.06 16.13
C PHE A 113 -5.81 0.89 17.35
N GLY A 114 -5.14 2.01 17.10
CA GLY A 114 -4.67 2.94 18.13
C GLY A 114 -3.80 4.01 17.49
N GLU A 115 -3.23 4.90 18.30
CA GLU A 115 -2.44 6.01 17.78
C GLU A 115 -1.28 5.56 16.88
N HIS A 116 -0.55 4.53 17.30
CA HIS A 116 0.60 4.02 16.56
C HIS A 116 0.22 3.43 15.19
N ALA A 117 -0.87 2.67 15.12
CA ALA A 117 -1.39 2.18 13.84
C ALA A 117 -1.83 3.34 12.93
N LEU A 118 -2.52 4.34 13.47
CA LEU A 118 -2.95 5.50 12.70
C LEU A 118 -1.78 6.38 12.23
N GLN A 119 -0.73 6.53 13.04
CA GLN A 119 0.51 7.20 12.63
C GLN A 119 1.16 6.46 11.47
N HIS A 120 1.19 5.13 11.53
CA HIS A 120 1.71 4.29 10.45
C HIS A 120 0.90 4.39 9.17
N PHE A 121 -0.44 4.37 9.26
CA PHE A 121 -1.31 4.54 8.09
C PHE A 121 -1.08 5.89 7.41
N LEU A 122 -0.94 6.96 8.21
CA LEU A 122 -0.60 8.29 7.69
C LEU A 122 0.77 8.31 7.03
N TYR A 123 1.75 7.57 7.58
CA TYR A 123 3.06 7.44 6.97
C TYR A 123 2.98 6.74 5.61
N LEU A 124 2.34 5.59 5.52
CA LEU A 124 2.22 4.83 4.27
C LEU A 124 1.53 5.64 3.16
N GLU A 125 0.42 6.30 3.49
CA GLU A 125 -0.41 7.05 2.53
C GLU A 125 0.06 8.49 2.29
N ARG A 126 1.17 8.91 2.90
CA ARG A 126 1.60 10.31 2.84
C ARG A 126 1.83 10.75 1.39
N PRO A 127 1.33 11.94 0.99
CA PRO A 127 1.63 12.49 -0.31
C PRO A 127 3.13 12.69 -0.52
N GLU A 128 3.55 12.58 -1.78
CA GLU A 128 4.90 12.94 -2.19
C GLU A 128 5.35 14.31 -1.65
N GLY A 129 6.60 14.36 -1.17
CA GLY A 129 7.21 15.58 -0.66
C GLY A 129 6.74 16.00 0.73
N MET A 130 5.81 15.25 1.34
CA MET A 130 5.46 15.39 2.74
C MET A 130 6.48 14.66 3.62
N ASP A 131 7.16 15.42 4.46
CA ASP A 131 8.04 14.88 5.49
C ASP A 131 7.19 14.52 6.71
N LEU A 132 6.96 13.22 6.90
CA LEU A 132 6.21 12.67 8.02
C LEU A 132 7.01 11.52 8.62
N GLU A 133 7.19 11.54 9.94
CA GLU A 133 7.83 10.46 10.68
C GLU A 133 6.82 9.33 10.96
N ASP A 134 7.30 8.09 10.87
CA ASP A 134 6.51 6.91 11.22
C ASP A 134 6.44 6.69 12.75
N ALA A 135 5.56 5.80 13.21
CA ALA A 135 5.46 5.46 14.62
C ALA A 135 6.78 4.83 15.15
N PRO A 136 7.18 5.09 16.40
CA PRO A 136 8.46 4.65 16.95
C PRO A 136 8.73 3.14 16.86
N GLU A 137 7.68 2.31 16.90
CA GLU A 137 7.73 0.85 16.79
C GLU A 137 8.31 0.41 15.45
N PHE A 138 8.05 1.16 14.39
CA PHE A 138 8.61 0.91 13.06
C PHE A 138 10.03 1.46 12.94
N ALA A 139 10.40 2.52 13.66
CA ALA A 139 11.80 2.96 13.70
C ALA A 139 12.74 1.89 14.29
N VAL A 140 12.27 1.10 15.26
CA VAL A 140 13.05 0.03 15.92
C VAL A 140 13.21 -1.23 15.06
N LEU A 141 12.30 -1.45 14.12
CA LEU A 141 12.28 -2.64 13.24
C LEU A 141 13.13 -2.45 11.97
N ALA A 142 13.69 -1.26 11.74
CA ALA A 142 14.56 -0.94 10.60
C ALA A 142 15.88 -1.71 10.69
N ILE A 143 16.10 -2.64 9.76
CA ILE A 143 17.41 -3.28 9.55
C ILE A 143 18.05 -2.59 8.33
N PRO A 144 19.27 -2.02 8.45
CA PRO A 144 19.98 -1.46 7.30
C PRO A 144 20.10 -2.54 6.21
N LYS A 145 19.70 -2.21 4.96
CA LYS A 145 19.97 -3.08 3.81
C LYS A 145 21.49 -3.34 3.79
N PRO A 146 21.96 -4.60 3.72
CA PRO A 146 23.36 -4.82 3.41
C PRO A 146 23.63 -4.17 2.04
N SER A 147 24.57 -3.22 1.98
CA SER A 147 25.06 -2.69 0.70
C SER A 147 25.72 -3.84 -0.05
N LEU A 148 24.92 -4.54 -0.85
CA LEU A 148 25.42 -5.38 -1.90
C LEU A 148 25.80 -4.44 -3.04
N THR A 149 27.05 -3.97 -3.05
CA THR A 149 27.67 -3.44 -4.27
C THR A 149 27.85 -4.65 -5.20
N LEU A 150 26.84 -4.93 -6.01
CA LEU A 150 26.89 -5.92 -7.07
C LEU A 150 26.95 -5.15 -8.38
N ASP A 151 27.93 -5.51 -9.22
CA ASP A 151 28.31 -4.80 -10.45
C ASP A 151 27.12 -4.48 -11.37
N ASP A 152 27.15 -3.31 -12.03
CA ASP A 152 26.16 -2.78 -12.98
C ASP A 152 25.85 -3.69 -14.19
N ASP A 153 26.58 -4.80 -14.36
CA ASP A 153 26.46 -5.74 -15.49
C ASP A 153 25.49 -6.92 -15.22
N GLN A 154 24.70 -6.90 -14.15
CA GLN A 154 23.76 -7.99 -13.84
C GLN A 154 22.39 -7.82 -14.53
N ILE A 155 22.00 -8.82 -15.33
CA ILE A 155 20.70 -8.97 -16.02
C ILE A 155 19.57 -9.39 -15.04
N VAL A 156 19.79 -9.30 -13.73
CA VAL A 156 18.83 -9.76 -12.72
C VAL A 156 18.06 -8.55 -12.17
N PRO A 157 16.72 -8.59 -12.09
CA PRO A 157 15.94 -7.49 -11.53
C PRO A 157 16.40 -7.08 -10.14
N GLN A 158 16.63 -5.77 -9.95
CA GLN A 158 17.11 -5.20 -8.70
C GLN A 158 16.00 -4.55 -7.90
N THR A 159 16.09 -4.61 -6.56
CA THR A 159 15.23 -3.85 -5.67
C THR A 159 15.48 -2.36 -5.86
N GLN A 160 14.47 -1.62 -6.32
CA GLN A 160 14.53 -0.17 -6.46
C GLN A 160 14.18 0.51 -5.13
N ASP A 161 14.86 1.62 -4.81
CA ASP A 161 14.47 2.46 -3.69
C ASP A 161 13.36 3.44 -4.14
N PHE A 162 12.33 3.61 -3.31
CA PHE A 162 11.27 4.59 -3.51
C PHE A 162 10.91 5.25 -2.16
N ALA A 163 10.34 6.45 -2.23
CA ALA A 163 10.10 7.29 -1.06
C ALA A 163 8.66 7.14 -0.54
N THR A 164 7.68 7.14 -1.45
CA THR A 164 6.25 6.93 -1.18
C THR A 164 5.68 5.89 -2.16
N ILE A 165 4.47 5.41 -1.89
CA ILE A 165 3.73 4.53 -2.81
C ILE A 165 3.49 5.25 -4.15
N GLY A 166 3.16 6.54 -4.11
CA GLY A 166 3.05 7.36 -5.33
C GLY A 166 4.34 7.39 -6.16
N HIS A 167 5.51 7.45 -5.51
CA HIS A 167 6.79 7.38 -6.22
C HIS A 167 6.99 6.03 -6.92
N LEU A 168 6.71 4.92 -6.25
CA LEU A 168 6.76 3.59 -6.84
C LEU A 168 5.94 3.51 -8.14
N TYR A 169 4.69 3.96 -8.10
CA TYR A 169 3.78 3.91 -9.24
C TYR A 169 4.16 4.86 -10.38
N ARG A 170 4.66 6.07 -10.07
CA ARG A 170 5.22 6.97 -11.10
C ARG A 170 6.45 6.37 -11.78
N GLY A 171 7.30 5.66 -11.04
CA GLY A 171 8.43 4.93 -11.60
C GLY A 171 8.00 3.81 -12.54
N ILE A 172 6.98 3.03 -12.15
CA ILE A 172 6.35 2.00 -12.98
C ILE A 172 5.76 2.59 -14.27
N GLU A 173 5.07 3.73 -14.17
CA GLU A 173 4.52 4.43 -15.34
C GLU A 173 5.61 4.87 -16.32
N GLN A 174 6.69 5.45 -15.80
CA GLN A 174 7.85 5.86 -16.61
C GLN A 174 8.51 4.65 -17.28
N GLY A 175 8.66 3.54 -16.56
CA GLY A 175 9.14 2.27 -17.13
C GLY A 175 8.25 1.75 -18.26
N LEU A 176 6.93 1.73 -18.06
CA LEU A 176 5.97 1.35 -19.09
C LEU A 176 6.11 2.21 -20.35
N ARG A 177 6.19 3.54 -20.19
CA ARG A 177 6.39 4.48 -21.32
C ARG A 177 7.70 4.20 -22.05
N HIS A 178 8.79 4.01 -21.32
CA HIS A 178 10.09 3.67 -21.89
C HIS A 178 10.07 2.37 -22.69
N LEU A 179 9.48 1.30 -22.13
CA LEU A 179 9.38 0.02 -22.83
C LEU A 179 8.50 0.11 -24.07
N VAL A 180 7.43 0.92 -24.05
CA VAL A 180 6.57 1.14 -25.22
C VAL A 180 7.32 1.92 -26.31
N GLU A 181 8.14 2.91 -25.96
CA GLU A 181 9.02 3.58 -26.94
C GLU A 181 10.03 2.59 -27.56
N LYS A 182 10.60 1.71 -26.75
CA LYS A 182 11.65 0.76 -27.15
C LYS A 182 11.13 -0.41 -28.00
N TYR A 183 9.99 -0.98 -27.61
CA TYR A 183 9.46 -2.23 -28.19
C TYR A 183 8.14 -2.06 -28.96
N GLY A 184 7.52 -0.88 -28.89
CA GLY A 184 6.17 -0.65 -29.37
C GLY A 184 5.10 -1.26 -28.45
N GLU A 185 3.91 -0.69 -28.48
CA GLU A 185 2.81 -1.05 -27.58
C GLU A 185 2.42 -2.54 -27.69
N ARG A 186 2.30 -3.06 -28.93
CA ARG A 186 2.04 -4.49 -29.17
C ARG A 186 3.18 -5.41 -28.73
N GLY A 187 4.38 -4.85 -28.61
CA GLY A 187 5.55 -5.54 -28.07
C GLY A 187 5.49 -5.63 -26.55
N VAL A 188 4.93 -4.63 -25.86
CA VAL A 188 4.80 -4.56 -24.40
C VAL A 188 3.55 -5.29 -23.89
N PHE A 189 2.38 -5.01 -24.46
CA PHE A 189 1.10 -5.58 -24.00
C PHE A 189 0.78 -6.87 -24.76
N ILE A 190 1.38 -7.98 -24.31
CA ILE A 190 1.30 -9.31 -24.94
C ILE A 190 0.34 -10.27 -24.20
N GLY A 191 -0.24 -9.80 -23.10
CA GLY A 191 -1.16 -10.55 -22.26
C GLY A 191 -2.47 -10.93 -22.96
N PRO A 192 -3.09 -12.07 -22.59
CA PRO A 192 -4.39 -12.42 -23.14
C PRO A 192 -5.49 -11.53 -22.55
N PRO A 193 -6.38 -10.90 -23.36
CA PRO A 193 -7.43 -10.01 -22.84
C PRO A 193 -8.38 -10.66 -21.82
N ARG A 194 -8.58 -11.99 -21.92
CA ARG A 194 -9.42 -12.77 -20.99
C ARG A 194 -8.81 -12.96 -19.59
N ALA A 195 -7.55 -12.57 -19.37
CA ALA A 195 -6.92 -12.61 -18.06
C ALA A 195 -7.14 -11.33 -17.24
N GLN A 196 -7.79 -10.32 -17.82
CA GLN A 196 -8.11 -9.07 -17.15
C GLN A 196 -9.32 -9.24 -16.23
N ALA A 197 -9.19 -8.80 -14.98
CA ALA A 197 -10.30 -8.59 -14.07
C ALA A 197 -11.01 -7.28 -14.44
N THR A 198 -12.34 -7.26 -14.38
CA THR A 198 -13.12 -6.09 -14.78
C THR A 198 -14.28 -5.84 -13.83
N GLN A 199 -14.85 -4.64 -13.90
CA GLN A 199 -16.08 -4.26 -13.20
C GLN A 199 -17.25 -5.25 -13.37
N GLU A 200 -17.29 -6.04 -14.46
CA GLU A 200 -18.34 -7.04 -14.71
C GLU A 200 -18.42 -8.09 -13.58
N TYR A 201 -17.28 -8.47 -13.01
CA TYR A 201 -17.18 -9.52 -12.00
C TYR A 201 -17.11 -8.99 -10.57
N PHE A 202 -16.53 -7.80 -10.38
CA PHE A 202 -16.22 -7.25 -9.05
C PHE A 202 -17.07 -6.03 -8.67
N GLY A 203 -17.72 -5.37 -9.63
CA GLY A 203 -18.61 -4.24 -9.37
C GLY A 203 -17.92 -2.90 -9.08
N TRP A 204 -16.59 -2.82 -9.17
CA TRP A 204 -15.83 -1.57 -9.08
C TRP A 204 -15.70 -0.91 -10.46
N PRO A 205 -16.31 0.27 -10.69
CA PRO A 205 -16.16 1.02 -11.94
C PRO A 205 -14.70 1.33 -12.30
N GLU A 206 -13.86 1.50 -11.28
CA GLU A 206 -12.44 1.82 -11.36
C GLU A 206 -11.61 0.60 -11.81
N LEU A 207 -12.12 -0.63 -11.66
CA LEU A 207 -11.46 -1.84 -12.12
C LEU A 207 -11.60 -1.99 -13.65
N ILE A 208 -10.69 -1.33 -14.36
CA ILE A 208 -10.60 -1.37 -15.81
C ILE A 208 -9.67 -2.49 -16.30
N ALA A 209 -9.94 -3.00 -17.51
CA ALA A 209 -9.00 -3.86 -18.21
C ALA A 209 -7.80 -3.04 -18.70
N VAL A 210 -6.59 -3.56 -18.48
CA VAL A 210 -5.36 -3.00 -19.03
C VAL A 210 -5.01 -3.76 -20.31
N THR A 211 -5.02 -3.06 -21.45
CA THR A 211 -4.74 -3.64 -22.76
C THR A 211 -3.73 -2.85 -23.59
N ASP A 212 -3.36 -1.66 -23.12
CA ASP A 212 -2.51 -0.70 -23.81
C ASP A 212 -1.88 0.27 -22.81
N LEU A 213 -1.03 1.18 -23.27
CA LEU A 213 -0.34 2.13 -22.40
C LEU A 213 -1.33 3.10 -21.74
N ALA A 214 -2.37 3.51 -22.45
CA ALA A 214 -3.36 4.46 -21.95
C ALA A 214 -4.12 3.89 -20.75
N SER A 215 -4.63 2.66 -20.88
CA SER A 215 -5.31 1.93 -19.80
C SER A 215 -4.36 1.58 -18.66
N ALA A 216 -3.09 1.28 -18.93
CA ALA A 216 -2.08 1.07 -17.89
C ALA A 216 -1.84 2.34 -17.07
N CYS A 217 -1.65 3.49 -17.73
CA CYS A 217 -1.51 4.78 -17.05
C CYS A 217 -2.76 5.14 -16.25
N GLN A 218 -3.96 4.87 -16.78
CA GLN A 218 -5.20 5.11 -16.06
C GLN A 218 -5.30 4.27 -14.77
N ALA A 219 -4.95 2.98 -14.83
CA ALA A 219 -4.94 2.12 -13.65
C ALA A 219 -3.96 2.62 -12.58
N ILE A 220 -2.78 3.06 -12.99
CA ILE A 220 -1.76 3.64 -12.10
C ILE A 220 -2.27 4.94 -11.47
N GLU A 221 -2.86 5.84 -12.26
CA GLU A 221 -3.40 7.10 -11.76
C GLU A 221 -4.49 6.84 -10.71
N THR A 222 -5.40 5.88 -10.94
CA THR A 222 -6.41 5.48 -9.95
C THR A 222 -5.78 5.08 -8.62
N ILE A 223 -4.73 4.24 -8.63
CA ILE A 223 -4.06 3.81 -7.39
C ILE A 223 -3.46 5.01 -6.65
N ILE A 224 -2.80 5.92 -7.37
CA ILE A 224 -2.20 7.13 -6.78
C ILE A 224 -3.28 8.06 -6.21
N GLU A 225 -4.34 8.33 -6.97
CA GLU A 225 -5.43 9.23 -6.57
C GLU A 225 -6.21 8.71 -5.36
N GLU A 226 -6.46 7.41 -5.26
CA GLU A 226 -7.17 6.83 -4.13
C GLU A 226 -6.30 6.81 -2.85
N GLY A 227 -5.01 6.49 -2.98
CA GLY A 227 -4.05 6.48 -1.87
C GLY A 227 -3.70 7.88 -1.32
N GLU A 228 -2.89 8.63 -2.08
CA GLU A 228 -2.34 9.92 -1.64
C GLU A 228 -3.19 11.14 -2.07
N GLY A 229 -4.09 10.96 -3.04
CA GLY A 229 -4.93 12.03 -3.58
C GLY A 229 -4.29 12.76 -4.76
N ALA A 230 -5.14 13.25 -5.68
CA ALA A 230 -4.71 14.20 -6.70
C ALA A 230 -4.12 15.46 -6.04
N ARG A 231 -3.16 16.13 -6.70
CA ARG A 231 -2.49 17.35 -6.21
C ARG A 231 -3.51 18.41 -5.74
N GLY A 232 -3.87 18.40 -4.46
CA GLY A 232 -4.78 19.35 -3.83
C GLY A 232 -6.13 18.80 -3.30
N ASP A 233 -6.48 17.52 -3.55
CA ASP A 233 -7.74 16.90 -3.07
C ASP A 233 -7.51 15.62 -2.24
N TRP A 234 -6.48 15.63 -1.39
CA TRP A 234 -6.12 14.51 -0.51
C TRP A 234 -7.17 14.20 0.57
N ARG A 235 -8.17 15.07 0.78
CA ARG A 235 -9.17 14.89 1.85
C ARG A 235 -10.05 13.67 1.64
N ALA A 236 -10.34 13.33 0.38
CA ALA A 236 -11.14 12.18 0.02
C ALA A 236 -10.32 10.88 -0.13
N ALA A 237 -9.00 11.02 -0.30
CA ALA A 237 -8.04 9.92 -0.41
C ALA A 237 -7.76 9.26 0.95
N HIS A 238 -7.04 8.14 0.95
CA HIS A 238 -6.73 7.36 2.14
C HIS A 238 -6.07 8.22 3.22
N PHE A 239 -5.05 9.02 2.84
CA PHE A 239 -4.36 9.93 3.75
C PHE A 239 -5.32 10.86 4.51
N GLY A 240 -6.21 11.55 3.79
CA GLY A 240 -7.15 12.51 4.39
C GLY A 240 -8.15 11.85 5.31
N ARG A 241 -8.60 10.64 4.96
CA ARG A 241 -9.49 9.83 5.79
C ARG A 241 -8.82 9.41 7.10
N PHE A 242 -7.58 8.92 7.03
CA PHE A 242 -6.82 8.57 8.24
C PHE A 242 -6.48 9.80 9.08
N LEU A 243 -6.21 10.95 8.46
CA LEU A 243 -5.96 12.19 9.20
C LEU A 243 -7.20 12.64 9.98
N GLN A 244 -8.38 12.52 9.38
CA GLN A 244 -9.64 12.78 10.07
C GLN A 244 -9.83 11.85 11.27
N ILE A 245 -9.59 10.55 11.09
CA ILE A 245 -9.67 9.57 12.19
C ILE A 245 -8.68 9.92 13.30
N MET A 246 -7.44 10.24 12.96
CA MET A 246 -6.40 10.63 13.92
C MET A 246 -6.81 11.86 14.74
N GLN A 247 -7.41 12.87 14.11
CA GLN A 247 -7.89 14.04 14.82
C GLN A 247 -9.03 13.69 15.79
N GLU A 248 -10.06 12.96 15.32
CA GLU A 248 -11.18 12.53 16.18
C GLU A 248 -10.70 11.64 17.34
N TYR A 249 -9.73 10.76 17.08
CA TYR A 249 -9.11 9.89 18.08
C TYR A 249 -8.43 10.71 19.19
N ARG A 250 -7.59 11.68 18.80
CA ARG A 250 -6.89 12.56 19.75
C ARG A 250 -7.86 13.41 20.56
N ASP A 251 -8.91 13.92 19.94
CA ASP A 251 -9.93 14.71 20.64
C ASP A 251 -10.67 13.86 21.69
N LEU A 252 -10.95 12.58 21.40
CA LEU A 252 -11.56 11.66 22.36
C LEU A 252 -10.60 11.26 23.48
N GLN A 253 -9.32 11.04 23.19
CA GLN A 253 -8.31 10.78 24.23
C GLN A 253 -8.08 11.99 25.15
N GLN A 254 -8.15 13.22 24.63
CA GLN A 254 -8.04 14.42 25.47
C GLN A 254 -9.23 14.56 26.43
N GLN A 255 -10.42 14.13 26.01
CA GLN A 255 -11.63 14.13 26.83
C GLN A 255 -11.63 12.99 27.85
N ASP A 256 -11.13 11.83 27.47
CA ASP A 256 -11.04 10.62 28.29
C ASP A 256 -9.68 9.93 28.08
N PRO A 257 -8.68 10.20 28.95
CA PRO A 257 -7.36 9.58 28.84
C PRO A 257 -7.36 8.05 29.02
N GLY A 258 -8.46 7.46 29.52
CA GLY A 258 -8.64 6.01 29.61
C GLY A 258 -9.34 5.40 28.40
N PHE A 259 -9.61 6.20 27.36
CA PHE A 259 -10.29 5.74 26.16
C PHE A 259 -9.44 4.77 25.35
N GLU A 260 -9.89 3.52 25.33
CA GLU A 260 -9.29 2.43 24.55
C GLU A 260 -10.30 1.95 23.49
N PRO A 261 -10.12 2.30 22.20
CA PRO A 261 -11.06 1.91 21.15
C PRO A 261 -10.91 0.45 20.69
N ALA A 262 -9.74 -0.15 20.88
CA ALA A 262 -9.47 -1.53 20.52
C ALA A 262 -9.71 -2.49 21.69
N ARG A 263 -10.04 -3.73 21.33
CA ARG A 263 -10.01 -4.89 22.23
C ARG A 263 -8.57 -5.20 22.63
N PRO A 264 -8.33 -6.00 23.69
CA PRO A 264 -6.99 -6.44 24.07
C PRO A 264 -6.41 -7.40 23.03
N ALA A 265 -5.87 -6.83 21.95
CA ALA A 265 -5.13 -7.50 20.89
C ALA A 265 -3.67 -7.03 20.92
N VAL A 266 -2.77 -7.86 20.39
CA VAL A 266 -1.33 -7.59 20.33
C VAL A 266 -0.87 -7.61 18.88
N ALA A 267 0.30 -7.03 18.61
CA ALA A 267 0.93 -7.12 17.30
C ALA A 267 1.06 -8.60 16.87
N ALA A 268 0.60 -8.92 15.67
CA ALA A 268 0.51 -10.31 15.23
C ALA A 268 1.72 -10.77 14.41
N TYR A 269 2.21 -11.98 14.73
CA TYR A 269 3.12 -12.77 13.90
C TYR A 269 2.29 -13.83 13.20
N VAL A 270 2.18 -13.76 11.87
CA VAL A 270 1.40 -14.75 11.09
C VAL A 270 2.08 -16.12 11.11
N ARG A 271 3.42 -16.12 11.06
CA ARG A 271 4.28 -17.26 11.33
C ARG A 271 5.42 -16.78 12.21
N GLN A 272 5.86 -17.61 13.15
CA GLN A 272 7.08 -17.27 13.88
C GLN A 272 8.25 -17.20 12.88
N PRO A 273 9.17 -16.22 13.02
CA PRO A 273 10.42 -16.25 12.27
C PRO A 273 11.05 -17.61 12.50
N GLY A 274 11.41 -18.34 11.44
CA GLY A 274 12.21 -19.54 11.61
C GLY A 274 13.48 -19.16 12.36
N ASP A 275 13.93 -20.01 13.30
CA ASP A 275 15.25 -19.88 13.89
C ASP A 275 16.29 -19.96 12.75
N THR A 276 16.70 -18.82 12.22
CA THR A 276 17.78 -18.70 11.21
C THR A 276 18.69 -17.54 11.56
#